data_AF-A0A7S3VZR3-F1
#
_entry.id   AF-A0A7S3VZR3-F1
#
_cell.length_a   1.000
_cell.length_b   1.000
_cell.length_c   1.000
_cell.angle_alpha   90.00
_cell.angle_beta   90.00
_cell.angle_gamma   90.00
#
_symmetry.space_group_name_H-M   'P 1'
#
loop_
_entity.id
_entity.type
_entity.pdbx_description
1 polymer ?
#
loop_
_entity_poly.entity_id
_entity_poly.type
_entity_poly.pdbx_seq_one_letter_code
_entity_poly.pdbx_strand_id
1 'polypeptide(L)'
;EADYRALHALVREKPLGALLARDATFVPPVRTGHALETSSVLGPFLGLSCFPSDRRVPEACFPSFSAPDVEGGTSSLRLSLQVVHMALKSIATELLKNAEAKEHFFRLVAAACSLNMQRAQQYFPHAETQRLVYALEPNREEAPQLPVSTSSDGFMINLGAALLQLCEPFTAPGSPHAAKIDSTYLLSTHRLNLDKETRLCATADDVMYWLDPRNPDLRRRYLDRLAAEAVEPDPEGTPPLEVSASFGTVTEYFFLTMRVLHVGLLSSFTLYHQLAQQHHRWRTELELREAELTRMRGLGGAIPVAASALLETMEAET
;
A
#
# COMPACT_ATOMS: atom_id res chain seq x y z
N GLU A 1 -17.43 -12.31 10.16
CA GLU A 1 -16.94 -12.55 11.54
C GLU A 1 -16.68 -14.04 11.84
N ALA A 2 -17.59 -14.95 11.48
CA ALA A 2 -17.41 -16.40 11.70
C ALA A 2 -16.11 -16.96 11.08
N ASP A 3 -15.78 -16.54 9.86
CA ASP A 3 -14.59 -17.03 9.15
C ASP A 3 -13.28 -16.61 9.84
N TYR A 4 -13.19 -15.36 10.33
CA TYR A 4 -12.03 -14.88 11.09
C TYR A 4 -11.87 -15.65 12.40
N ARG A 5 -12.97 -15.95 13.10
CA ARG A 5 -12.93 -16.75 14.34
C ARG A 5 -12.48 -18.18 14.05
N ALA A 6 -12.95 -18.78 12.95
CA ALA A 6 -12.55 -20.13 12.53
C ALA A 6 -11.05 -20.18 12.19
N LEU A 7 -10.56 -19.23 11.38
CA LEU A 7 -9.14 -19.12 11.06
C LEU A 7 -8.30 -18.90 12.32
N HIS A 8 -8.72 -17.99 13.21
CA HIS A 8 -8.04 -17.74 14.48
C HIS A 8 -7.96 -19.01 15.34
N ALA A 9 -9.06 -19.77 15.47
CA ALA A 9 -9.07 -21.02 16.20
C ALA A 9 -8.10 -22.05 15.61
N LEU A 10 -8.03 -22.13 14.27
CA LEU A 10 -7.11 -23.03 13.58
C LEU A 10 -5.64 -22.65 13.81
N VAL A 11 -5.27 -21.38 13.69
CA VAL A 11 -3.87 -20.95 13.90
C VAL A 11 -3.43 -20.98 15.36
N ARG A 12 -4.38 -20.88 16.30
CA ARG A 12 -4.12 -20.98 17.76
C ARG A 12 -3.69 -22.39 18.15
N GLU A 13 -4.21 -23.42 17.48
CA GLU A 13 -3.74 -24.80 17.65
C GLU A 13 -2.41 -24.98 16.92
N LYS A 14 -1.29 -24.99 17.66
CA LYS A 14 0.07 -24.97 17.08
C LYS A 14 0.30 -25.95 15.91
N PRO A 15 -0.11 -27.24 15.98
CA PRO A 15 0.11 -28.16 14.86
C PRO A 15 -0.67 -27.74 13.61
N LEU A 16 -1.90 -27.27 13.76
CA LEU A 16 -2.74 -26.84 12.66
C LEU A 16 -2.25 -25.53 12.06
N GLY A 17 -1.83 -24.57 12.90
CA GLY A 17 -1.20 -23.34 12.44
C GLY A 17 0.10 -23.58 11.67
N ALA A 18 0.91 -24.57 12.09
CA ALA A 18 2.12 -24.97 11.38
C ALA A 18 1.80 -25.64 10.03
N LEU A 19 0.82 -26.54 9.99
CA LEU A 19 0.36 -27.19 8.75
C LEU A 19 -0.20 -26.17 7.75
N LEU A 20 -1.05 -25.25 8.22
CA LEU A 20 -1.61 -24.18 7.39
C LEU A 20 -0.50 -23.33 6.78
N ALA A 21 0.49 -22.93 7.59
CA ALA A 21 1.57 -22.07 7.15
C ALA A 21 2.53 -22.73 6.14
N ARG A 22 2.69 -24.05 6.22
CA ARG A 22 3.51 -24.84 5.29
C ARG A 22 2.81 -25.15 3.97
N ASP A 23 1.50 -24.96 3.90
CA ASP A 23 0.75 -25.18 2.67
C ASP A 23 1.23 -24.24 1.55
N ALA A 24 1.33 -24.75 0.32
CA ALA A 24 1.81 -23.98 -0.82
C ALA A 24 0.92 -22.76 -1.13
N THR A 25 -0.35 -22.78 -0.72
CA THR A 25 -1.28 -21.67 -0.86
C THR A 25 -1.11 -20.62 0.24
N PHE A 26 -0.35 -20.86 1.30
CA PHE A 26 -0.10 -19.84 2.32
C PHE A 26 0.73 -18.68 1.74
N VAL A 27 1.77 -19.01 0.99
CA VAL A 27 2.52 -18.06 0.13
C VAL A 27 2.61 -18.66 -1.28
N PRO A 28 1.63 -18.41 -2.15
CA PRO A 28 1.60 -19.02 -3.48
C PRO A 28 2.72 -18.47 -4.38
N PRO A 29 3.26 -19.28 -5.32
CA PRO A 29 4.35 -18.88 -6.21
C PRO A 29 3.85 -18.00 -7.37
N VAL A 30 3.28 -16.84 -7.04
CA VAL A 30 2.66 -15.89 -7.98
C VAL A 30 3.58 -14.73 -8.32
N ARG A 31 3.24 -13.98 -9.38
CA ARG A 31 4.06 -12.87 -9.91
C ARG A 31 3.46 -11.48 -9.74
N THR A 32 2.23 -11.38 -9.24
CA THR A 32 1.51 -10.11 -9.08
C THR A 32 0.92 -10.01 -7.69
N GLY A 33 0.76 -8.79 -7.17
CA GLY A 33 0.10 -8.55 -5.89
C GLY A 33 -1.36 -9.01 -5.92
N HIS A 34 -2.04 -8.78 -7.05
CA HIS A 34 -3.42 -9.25 -7.24
C HIS A 34 -3.55 -10.78 -7.10
N ALA A 35 -2.63 -11.52 -7.72
CA ALA A 35 -2.61 -12.98 -7.60
C ALA A 35 -2.24 -13.43 -6.18
N LEU A 36 -1.40 -12.67 -5.46
CA LEU A 36 -1.08 -12.96 -4.06
C LEU A 36 -2.32 -12.84 -3.18
N GLU A 37 -3.10 -11.77 -3.34
CA GLU A 37 -4.34 -11.56 -2.60
C GLU A 37 -5.41 -12.61 -2.94
N THR A 38 -5.56 -12.98 -4.20
CA THR A 38 -6.64 -13.90 -4.61
C THR A 38 -6.30 -15.36 -4.37
N SER A 39 -5.01 -15.72 -4.36
CA SER A 39 -4.57 -17.12 -4.27
C SER A 39 -3.97 -17.49 -2.92
N SER A 40 -3.73 -16.52 -2.02
CA SER A 40 -3.17 -16.82 -0.69
C SER A 40 -4.26 -17.16 0.33
N VAL A 41 -3.93 -18.03 1.29
CA VAL A 41 -4.82 -18.41 2.41
C VAL A 41 -5.32 -17.18 3.18
N LEU A 42 -4.43 -16.22 3.45
CA LEU A 42 -4.79 -15.01 4.21
C LEU A 42 -5.38 -13.90 3.34
N GLY A 43 -5.32 -14.05 2.01
CA GLY A 43 -5.75 -13.08 1.04
C GLY A 43 -7.20 -12.59 1.22
N PRO A 44 -8.21 -13.49 1.26
CA PRO A 44 -9.60 -13.10 1.47
C PRO A 44 -9.86 -12.36 2.80
N PHE A 45 -9.09 -12.69 3.84
CA PHE A 45 -9.20 -12.04 5.16
C PHE A 45 -8.53 -10.67 5.18
N LEU A 46 -7.45 -10.50 4.42
CA LEU A 46 -6.76 -9.23 4.27
C LEU A 46 -7.50 -8.31 3.29
N GLY A 47 -8.15 -8.83 2.26
CA GLY A 47 -8.84 -8.03 1.23
C GLY A 47 -10.17 -7.39 1.65
N LEU A 48 -10.80 -7.85 2.74
CA LEU A 48 -12.11 -7.35 3.19
C LEU A 48 -12.06 -5.86 3.53
N SER A 49 -12.71 -5.02 2.72
CA SER A 49 -12.68 -3.56 2.88
C SER A 49 -13.90 -2.88 2.26
N CYS A 50 -13.98 -1.57 2.46
CA CYS A 50 -15.01 -0.70 1.88
C CYS A 50 -14.45 0.23 0.79
N PHE A 51 -13.28 -0.07 0.24
CA PHE A 51 -12.74 0.70 -0.88
C PHE A 51 -13.60 0.49 -2.12
N PRO A 52 -13.83 1.54 -2.93
CA PRO A 52 -14.73 1.46 -4.07
C PRO A 52 -14.09 0.60 -5.17
N SER A 53 -14.40 -0.70 -5.19
CA SER A 53 -14.03 -1.62 -6.26
C SER A 53 -15.19 -1.92 -7.21
N ASP A 54 -16.40 -1.55 -6.80
CA ASP A 54 -17.67 -1.76 -7.49
C ASP A 54 -18.67 -0.72 -7.00
N ARG A 55 -19.58 -0.27 -7.87
CA ARG A 55 -20.66 0.69 -7.58
C ARG A 55 -21.57 0.24 -6.42
N ARG A 56 -21.73 -1.06 -6.21
CA ARG A 56 -22.57 -1.62 -5.13
C ARG A 56 -21.99 -1.37 -3.74
N VAL A 57 -20.67 -1.19 -3.62
CA VAL A 57 -20.00 -0.96 -2.33
C VAL A 57 -20.49 0.35 -1.68
N PRO A 58 -20.40 1.53 -2.32
CA PRO A 58 -20.90 2.76 -1.74
C PRO A 58 -22.42 2.72 -1.50
N GLU A 59 -23.20 2.11 -2.40
CA GLU A 59 -24.66 1.96 -2.23
C GLU A 59 -25.03 1.12 -0.99
N ALA A 60 -24.23 0.09 -0.68
CA ALA A 60 -24.41 -0.71 0.52
C ALA A 60 -23.92 -0.02 1.80
N CYS A 61 -22.95 0.90 1.68
CA CYS A 61 -22.34 1.59 2.82
C CYS A 61 -23.05 2.89 3.21
N PHE A 62 -23.66 3.57 2.24
CA PHE A 62 -24.21 4.92 2.39
C PHE A 62 -25.65 4.96 1.83
N PRO A 63 -26.67 5.18 2.68
CA PRO A 63 -28.07 5.28 2.25
C PRO A 63 -28.31 6.44 1.26
N SER A 64 -27.57 7.53 1.43
CA SER A 64 -27.49 8.64 0.49
C SER A 64 -26.11 9.31 0.59
N PHE A 65 -25.81 10.21 -0.35
CA PHE A 65 -24.59 11.02 -0.33
C PHE A 65 -24.79 12.37 0.39
N SER A 66 -25.82 12.49 1.23
CA SER A 66 -25.98 13.64 2.12
C SER A 66 -24.86 13.67 3.16
N ALA A 67 -24.43 14.86 3.59
CA ALA A 67 -23.40 15.01 4.61
C ALA A 67 -23.66 14.16 5.88
N PRO A 68 -24.85 14.16 6.50
CA PRO A 68 -25.10 13.36 7.70
C PRO A 68 -25.02 11.85 7.45
N ASP A 69 -25.53 11.37 6.30
CA ASP A 69 -25.48 9.94 5.97
C ASP A 69 -24.05 9.47 5.69
N VAL A 70 -23.24 10.30 5.04
CA VAL A 70 -21.81 10.02 4.80
C VAL A 70 -21.04 9.99 6.12
N GLU A 71 -21.27 10.93 7.04
CA GLU A 71 -20.63 10.93 8.36
C GLU A 71 -21.02 9.72 9.21
N GLY A 72 -22.32 9.37 9.22
CA GLY A 72 -22.85 8.20 9.92
C GLY A 72 -22.30 6.90 9.35
N GLY A 73 -22.37 6.72 8.02
CA GLY A 73 -21.83 5.56 7.31
C GLY A 73 -20.33 5.41 7.55
N THR A 74 -19.57 6.51 7.45
CA THR A 74 -18.12 6.49 7.72
C THR A 74 -17.81 6.05 9.15
N SER A 75 -18.58 6.53 10.13
CA SER A 75 -18.39 6.13 11.53
C SER A 75 -18.67 4.63 11.75
N SER A 76 -19.73 4.10 11.13
CA SER A 76 -20.06 2.67 11.16
C SER A 76 -18.98 1.80 10.49
N LEU A 77 -18.48 2.23 9.34
CA LEU A 77 -17.39 1.55 8.63
C LEU A 77 -16.10 1.51 9.46
N ARG A 78 -15.74 2.60 10.13
CA ARG A 78 -14.57 2.63 11.02
C ARG A 78 -14.70 1.60 12.15
N LEU A 79 -15.86 1.51 12.80
CA LEU A 79 -16.10 0.52 13.86
C LEU A 79 -15.99 -0.90 13.32
N SER A 80 -16.55 -1.15 12.13
CA SER A 80 -16.48 -2.46 11.48
C SER A 80 -15.04 -2.85 11.11
N LEU A 81 -14.26 -1.93 10.55
CA LEU A 81 -12.85 -2.13 10.22
C LEU A 81 -11.99 -2.36 11.46
N GLN A 82 -12.28 -1.69 12.59
CA GLN A 82 -11.58 -1.96 13.86
C GLN A 82 -11.73 -3.43 14.28
N VAL A 83 -12.92 -4.03 14.14
CA VAL A 83 -13.14 -5.45 14.44
C VAL A 83 -12.29 -6.34 13.52
N VAL A 84 -12.25 -6.03 12.22
CA VAL A 84 -11.41 -6.75 11.24
C VAL A 84 -9.93 -6.65 11.60
N HIS A 85 -9.44 -5.45 11.90
CA HIS A 85 -8.04 -5.21 12.25
C HIS A 85 -7.63 -5.93 13.54
N MET A 86 -8.51 -5.96 14.54
CA MET A 86 -8.27 -6.73 15.77
C MET A 86 -8.19 -8.23 15.50
N ALA A 87 -9.11 -8.77 14.69
CA ALA A 87 -9.09 -10.19 14.32
C ALA A 87 -7.82 -10.56 13.54
N LEU A 88 -7.42 -9.75 12.57
CA LEU A 88 -6.19 -9.93 11.80
C LEU A 88 -4.94 -9.86 12.68
N LYS A 89 -4.89 -8.89 13.61
CA LYS A 89 -3.81 -8.80 14.61
C LYS A 89 -3.73 -10.08 15.44
N SER A 90 -4.86 -10.60 15.93
CA SER A 90 -4.89 -11.85 16.70
C SER A 90 -4.38 -13.04 15.89
N ILE A 91 -4.83 -13.20 14.64
CA ILE A 91 -4.35 -14.26 13.74
C ILE A 91 -2.84 -14.15 13.51
N ALA A 92 -2.36 -12.96 13.16
CA ALA A 92 -0.93 -12.70 12.95
C ALA A 92 -0.12 -13.00 14.21
N THR A 93 -0.62 -12.58 15.38
CA THR A 93 0.02 -12.85 16.68
C THR A 93 0.21 -14.35 16.92
N GLU A 94 -0.82 -15.17 16.69
CA GLU A 94 -0.72 -16.63 16.87
C GLU A 94 0.26 -17.28 15.88
N LEU A 95 0.24 -16.85 14.60
CA LEU A 95 1.21 -17.30 13.61
C LEU A 95 2.66 -16.97 14.00
N LEU A 96 2.89 -15.79 14.58
CA LEU A 96 4.21 -15.30 14.96
C LEU A 96 4.74 -15.96 16.24
N LYS A 97 3.86 -16.36 17.17
CA LYS A 97 4.21 -17.19 18.34
C LYS A 97 4.62 -18.61 17.95
N ASN A 98 4.16 -19.10 16.80
CA ASN A 98 4.48 -20.41 16.30
C ASN A 98 5.77 -20.38 15.46
N ALA A 99 6.85 -21.00 15.96
CA ALA A 99 8.15 -20.98 15.31
C ALA A 99 8.14 -21.53 13.87
N GLU A 100 7.26 -22.49 13.56
CA GLU A 100 7.15 -23.10 12.23
C GLU A 100 6.32 -22.25 11.26
N ALA A 101 5.38 -21.46 11.77
CA ALA A 101 4.53 -20.58 10.95
C ALA A 101 5.13 -19.18 10.76
N LYS A 102 5.91 -18.70 11.75
CA LYS A 102 6.52 -17.37 11.77
C LYS A 102 7.27 -17.03 10.48
N GLU A 103 8.13 -17.94 10.01
CA GLU A 103 8.89 -17.74 8.78
C GLU A 103 7.99 -17.57 7.56
N HIS A 104 6.94 -18.39 7.45
CA HIS A 104 5.99 -18.31 6.34
C HIS A 104 5.17 -17.03 6.38
N PHE A 105 4.78 -16.56 7.57
CA PHE A 105 4.12 -15.27 7.72
C PHE A 105 5.03 -14.12 7.26
N PHE A 106 6.31 -14.10 7.66
CA PHE A 106 7.23 -13.09 7.16
C PHE A 106 7.48 -13.17 5.65
N ARG A 107 7.50 -14.37 5.07
CA ARG A 107 7.54 -14.53 3.60
C ARG A 107 6.31 -13.95 2.92
N LEU A 108 5.11 -14.14 3.49
CA LEU A 108 3.90 -13.53 2.96
C LEU A 108 4.00 -12.00 2.98
N VAL A 109 4.45 -11.41 4.09
CA VAL A 109 4.62 -9.95 4.20
C VAL A 109 5.68 -9.44 3.22
N ALA A 110 6.81 -10.14 3.09
CA ALA A 110 7.85 -9.79 2.12
C ALA A 110 7.37 -9.91 0.67
N ALA A 111 6.56 -10.93 0.35
CA ALA A 111 5.90 -11.07 -0.94
C ALA A 111 4.92 -9.93 -1.19
N ALA A 112 4.11 -9.55 -0.19
CA ALA A 112 3.23 -8.39 -0.28
C ALA A 112 4.03 -7.11 -0.55
N CYS A 113 5.17 -6.90 0.08
CA CYS A 113 6.05 -5.77 -0.20
C CYS A 113 6.58 -5.77 -1.65
N SER A 114 7.13 -6.90 -2.09
CA SER A 114 7.84 -7.02 -3.37
C SER A 114 6.90 -7.05 -4.58
N LEU A 115 5.77 -7.75 -4.47
CA LEU A 115 4.80 -7.88 -5.57
C LEU A 115 3.91 -6.64 -5.74
N ASN A 116 3.98 -5.70 -4.80
CA ASN A 116 3.23 -4.45 -4.83
C ASN A 116 4.09 -3.20 -5.01
N MET A 117 5.39 -3.33 -5.32
CA MET A 117 6.28 -2.17 -5.47
C MET A 117 5.80 -1.16 -6.52
N GLN A 118 5.06 -1.61 -7.54
CA GLN A 118 4.44 -0.71 -8.53
C GLN A 118 3.52 0.33 -7.88
N ARG A 119 2.90 0.03 -6.73
CA ARG A 119 2.04 0.96 -6.00
C ARG A 119 2.78 2.24 -5.56
N ALA A 120 4.08 2.17 -5.33
CA ALA A 120 4.90 3.32 -4.93
C ALA A 120 5.44 4.12 -6.13
N GLN A 121 5.14 3.72 -7.36
CA GLN A 121 5.62 4.40 -8.56
C GLN A 121 4.70 5.56 -8.95
N GLN A 122 5.27 6.60 -9.55
CA GLN A 122 4.54 7.82 -9.95
C GLN A 122 3.33 7.56 -10.85
N TYR A 123 3.37 6.53 -11.70
CA TYR A 123 2.28 6.21 -12.63
C TYR A 123 1.11 5.44 -11.98
N PHE A 124 1.32 4.83 -10.80
CA PHE A 124 0.28 4.01 -10.16
C PHE A 124 -1.03 4.76 -9.90
N PRO A 125 -1.03 5.97 -9.29
CA PRO A 125 -2.27 6.70 -9.04
C PRO A 125 -3.10 6.96 -10.31
N HIS A 126 -2.43 7.24 -11.44
CA HIS A 126 -3.10 7.49 -12.71
C HIS A 126 -3.76 6.21 -13.25
N ALA A 127 -3.00 5.12 -13.34
CA ALA A 127 -3.51 3.83 -13.81
C ALA A 127 -4.65 3.32 -12.93
N GLU A 128 -4.53 3.47 -11.61
CA GLU A 128 -5.54 3.00 -10.68
C GLU A 128 -6.78 3.87 -10.68
N THR A 129 -6.64 5.19 -10.84
CA THR A 129 -7.79 6.09 -11.03
C THR A 129 -8.60 5.68 -12.26
N GLN A 130 -7.95 5.44 -13.40
CA GLN A 130 -8.65 4.99 -14.62
C GLN A 130 -9.43 3.70 -14.37
N ARG A 131 -8.84 2.73 -13.67
CA ARG A 131 -9.52 1.48 -13.30
C ARG A 131 -10.73 1.71 -12.41
N LEU A 132 -10.60 2.59 -11.42
CA LEU A 132 -11.68 2.93 -10.50
C LEU A 132 -12.85 3.60 -11.23
N VAL A 133 -12.58 4.58 -12.09
CA VAL A 133 -13.66 5.23 -12.86
C VAL A 133 -14.32 4.24 -13.81
N TYR A 134 -13.54 3.41 -14.52
CA TYR A 134 -14.09 2.35 -15.37
C TYR A 134 -14.95 1.34 -14.60
N ALA A 135 -14.55 0.94 -13.39
CA ALA A 135 -15.31 0.01 -12.57
C ALA A 135 -16.66 0.60 -12.08
N LEU A 136 -16.73 1.93 -11.94
CA LEU A 136 -17.95 2.63 -11.53
C LEU A 136 -18.85 2.99 -12.71
N GLU A 137 -18.26 3.38 -13.85
CA GLU A 137 -18.95 3.88 -15.05
C GLU A 137 -18.37 3.25 -16.34
N PRO A 138 -18.54 1.93 -16.56
CA PRO A 138 -17.88 1.20 -17.66
C PRO A 138 -18.34 1.62 -19.06
N ASN A 139 -19.50 2.30 -19.17
CA ASN A 139 -20.04 2.80 -20.43
C ASN A 139 -19.45 4.15 -20.84
N ARG A 140 -18.78 4.86 -19.91
CA ARG A 140 -18.28 6.23 -20.12
C ARG A 140 -16.76 6.32 -20.20
N GLU A 141 -16.05 5.25 -19.85
CA GLU A 141 -14.59 5.20 -19.84
C GLU A 141 -14.06 4.05 -20.69
N GLU A 142 -12.88 4.26 -21.26
CA GLU A 142 -12.16 3.19 -21.95
C GLU A 142 -11.67 2.13 -20.96
N ALA A 143 -11.84 0.86 -21.34
CA ALA A 143 -11.36 -0.25 -20.55
C ALA A 143 -9.84 -0.15 -20.31
N PRO A 144 -9.35 -0.42 -19.09
CA PRO A 144 -7.93 -0.44 -18.79
C PRO A 144 -7.17 -1.40 -19.72
N GLN A 145 -6.11 -0.91 -20.37
CA GLN A 145 -5.34 -1.70 -21.34
C GLN A 145 -4.51 -2.82 -20.71
N LEU A 146 -4.16 -2.68 -19.41
CA LEU A 146 -3.31 -3.61 -18.69
C LEU A 146 -4.04 -4.27 -17.52
N PRO A 147 -3.84 -5.58 -17.30
CA PRO A 147 -4.47 -6.30 -16.20
C PRO A 147 -4.01 -5.76 -14.84
N VAL A 148 -4.82 -6.01 -13.81
CA VAL A 148 -4.50 -5.62 -12.43
C VAL A 148 -3.29 -6.40 -11.94
N SER A 149 -2.20 -5.68 -11.66
CA SER A 149 -0.91 -6.26 -11.24
C SER A 149 -0.67 -6.16 -9.73
N THR A 150 -1.43 -5.32 -9.03
CA THR A 150 -1.25 -5.03 -7.60
C THR A 150 -2.42 -5.54 -6.77
N SER A 151 -2.18 -5.76 -5.50
CA SER A 151 -3.24 -6.06 -4.52
C SER A 151 -4.10 -4.82 -4.31
N SER A 152 -5.32 -5.05 -3.82
CA SER A 152 -6.28 -4.03 -3.45
C SER A 152 -5.77 -3.14 -2.32
N ASP A 153 -6.38 -1.95 -2.19
CA ASP A 153 -6.16 -1.07 -1.03
C ASP A 153 -6.54 -1.77 0.27
N GLY A 154 -7.63 -2.53 0.27
CA GLY A 154 -8.09 -3.32 1.42
C GLY A 154 -7.01 -4.25 1.94
N PHE A 155 -6.45 -5.07 1.06
CA PHE A 155 -5.37 -6.01 1.39
C PHE A 155 -4.17 -5.30 2.04
N MET A 156 -3.68 -4.24 1.40
CA MET A 156 -2.48 -3.54 1.85
C MET A 156 -2.69 -2.77 3.15
N ILE A 157 -3.84 -2.10 3.30
CA ILE A 157 -4.15 -1.30 4.50
C ILE A 157 -4.45 -2.20 5.68
N ASN A 158 -5.19 -3.29 5.50
CA ASN A 158 -5.47 -4.25 6.57
C ASN A 158 -4.19 -4.94 7.04
N LEU A 159 -3.30 -5.32 6.12
CA LEU A 159 -1.98 -5.85 6.48
C LEU A 159 -1.16 -4.82 7.26
N GLY A 160 -1.10 -3.57 6.76
CA GLY A 160 -0.40 -2.48 7.44
C GLY A 160 -0.95 -2.18 8.83
N ALA A 161 -2.28 -2.19 9.00
CA ALA A 161 -2.94 -1.96 10.28
C ALA A 161 -2.65 -3.07 11.31
N ALA A 162 -2.64 -4.34 10.87
CA ALA A 162 -2.27 -5.46 11.74
C ALA A 162 -0.80 -5.37 12.16
N LEU A 163 0.10 -5.07 11.22
CA LEU A 163 1.53 -4.94 11.48
C LEU A 163 1.86 -3.74 12.39
N LEU A 164 1.22 -2.58 12.20
CA LEU A 164 1.36 -1.41 13.08
C LEU A 164 1.00 -1.74 14.54
N GLN A 165 -0.10 -2.47 14.76
CA GLN A 165 -0.50 -2.89 16.10
C GLN A 165 0.46 -3.91 16.72
N LEU A 166 1.17 -4.69 15.90
CA LEU A 166 2.22 -5.60 16.36
C LEU A 166 3.51 -4.86 16.72
N CYS A 167 3.73 -3.68 16.13
CA CYS A 167 4.87 -2.82 16.46
C CYS A 167 4.72 -2.08 17.79
N GLU A 168 3.48 -1.77 18.19
CA GLU A 168 3.16 -0.95 19.37
C GLU A 168 3.98 -1.30 20.64
N PRO A 169 4.15 -2.58 21.05
CA PRO A 169 4.85 -2.91 22.28
C PRO A 169 6.32 -2.51 22.30
N PHE A 170 6.96 -2.38 21.13
CA PHE A 170 8.37 -2.02 21.04
C PHE A 170 8.60 -0.59 20.55
N THR A 171 7.59 0.09 19.99
CA THR A 171 7.66 1.49 19.56
C THR A 171 7.06 2.48 20.56
N ALA A 172 6.49 2.02 21.67
CA ALA A 172 5.99 2.90 22.73
C ALA A 172 7.10 3.86 23.26
N PRO A 173 6.77 5.12 23.60
CA PRO A 173 7.73 6.05 24.16
C PRO A 173 8.47 5.46 25.37
N GLY A 174 9.81 5.45 25.32
CA GLY A 174 10.64 4.87 26.38
C GLY A 174 10.78 3.35 26.38
N SER A 175 10.25 2.65 25.36
CA SER A 175 10.41 1.20 25.21
C SER A 175 11.89 0.82 25.08
N PRO A 176 12.42 -0.09 25.93
CA PRO A 176 13.78 -0.60 25.78
C PRO A 176 13.93 -1.53 24.57
N HIS A 177 12.81 -1.96 23.97
CA HIS A 177 12.83 -2.86 22.82
C HIS A 177 13.11 -2.15 21.50
N ALA A 178 12.98 -0.82 21.43
CA ALA A 178 13.40 -0.06 20.25
C ALA A 178 14.90 -0.24 19.96
N ALA A 179 15.73 -0.41 20.99
CA ALA A 179 17.16 -0.69 20.85
C ALA A 179 17.47 -2.07 20.23
N LYS A 180 16.48 -2.96 20.09
CA LYS A 180 16.63 -4.25 19.41
C LYS A 180 16.50 -4.13 17.89
N ILE A 181 16.12 -2.97 17.37
CA ILE A 181 16.01 -2.73 15.93
C ILE A 181 17.43 -2.61 15.38
N ASP A 182 17.79 -3.57 14.55
CA ASP A 182 19.08 -3.60 13.87
C ASP A 182 19.02 -2.74 12.60
N SER A 183 19.75 -1.62 12.60
CA SER A 183 19.78 -0.66 11.50
C SER A 183 20.41 -1.20 10.21
N THR A 184 21.14 -2.31 10.26
CA THR A 184 21.80 -2.92 9.09
C THR A 184 20.84 -3.78 8.25
N TYR A 185 19.60 -3.99 8.70
CA TYR A 185 18.61 -4.82 8.01
C TYR A 185 18.40 -4.46 6.54
N LEU A 186 18.27 -3.16 6.25
CA LEU A 186 18.01 -2.65 4.90
C LEU A 186 19.24 -2.74 3.98
N LEU A 187 20.40 -3.07 4.52
CA LEU A 187 21.63 -3.34 3.78
C LEU A 187 21.78 -4.81 3.40
N SER A 188 20.93 -5.68 3.98
CA SER A 188 20.85 -7.09 3.64
C SER A 188 19.81 -7.34 2.54
N THR A 189 19.91 -8.50 1.89
CA THR A 189 18.89 -9.01 0.95
C THR A 189 17.99 -10.08 1.57
N HIS A 190 17.93 -10.18 2.90
CA HIS A 190 17.26 -11.29 3.60
C HIS A 190 15.77 -11.45 3.22
N ARG A 191 15.04 -10.35 3.05
CA ARG A 191 13.62 -10.35 2.61
C ARG A 191 13.22 -9.20 1.71
N LEU A 192 13.85 -8.05 1.89
CA LEU A 192 13.61 -6.88 1.07
C LEU A 192 14.83 -6.69 0.17
N ASN A 193 14.60 -6.68 -1.15
CA ASN A 193 15.58 -6.16 -2.08
C ASN A 193 15.26 -4.68 -2.32
N LEU A 194 16.20 -3.80 -1.95
CA LEU A 194 16.07 -2.35 -2.07
C LEU A 194 17.14 -1.76 -3.00
N ASP A 195 17.74 -2.58 -3.87
CA ASP A 195 18.85 -2.17 -4.74
C ASP A 195 18.47 -1.00 -5.66
N LYS A 196 17.18 -0.91 -6.00
CA LYS A 196 16.61 0.12 -6.88
C LYS A 196 15.95 1.28 -6.12
N GLU A 197 15.96 1.26 -4.80
CA GLU A 197 15.31 2.29 -3.99
C GLU A 197 16.26 3.47 -3.77
N THR A 198 15.72 4.67 -3.85
CA THR A 198 16.46 5.90 -3.52
C THR A 198 16.70 5.95 -2.01
N ARG A 199 17.96 6.12 -1.59
CA ARG A 199 18.33 6.27 -0.17
C ARG A 199 18.31 7.75 0.22
N LEU A 200 18.25 8.03 1.52
CA LEU A 200 18.07 9.39 2.05
C LEU A 200 19.26 10.31 1.78
N CYS A 201 20.46 9.89 2.16
CA CYS A 201 21.71 10.68 2.05
C CYS A 201 22.88 9.81 1.59
N ALA A 202 22.61 8.86 0.69
CA ALA A 202 23.61 7.93 0.20
C ALA A 202 23.28 7.45 -1.22
N THR A 203 24.31 7.22 -2.01
CA THR A 203 24.23 6.51 -3.28
C THR A 203 24.42 5.00 -3.05
N ALA A 204 24.24 4.20 -4.11
CA ALA A 204 24.60 2.78 -4.05
C ALA A 204 26.11 2.59 -3.87
N ASP A 205 26.91 3.40 -4.55
CA ASP A 205 28.37 3.37 -4.47
C ASP A 205 28.86 3.75 -3.06
N ASP A 206 28.20 4.67 -2.37
CA ASP A 206 28.49 4.98 -0.94
C ASP A 206 28.36 3.76 -0.05
N VAL A 207 27.22 3.07 -0.15
CA VAL A 207 26.96 1.89 0.67
C VAL A 207 27.94 0.79 0.34
N MET A 208 28.24 0.55 -0.94
CA MET A 208 29.26 -0.41 -1.34
C MET A 208 30.63 -0.06 -0.78
N TYR A 209 31.01 1.22 -0.81
CA TYR A 209 32.26 1.70 -0.19
C TYR A 209 32.26 1.46 1.32
N TRP A 210 31.19 1.79 2.04
CA TRP A 210 31.13 1.57 3.48
C TRP A 210 31.20 0.08 3.86
N LEU A 211 30.66 -0.82 3.02
CA LEU A 211 30.76 -2.28 3.20
C LEU A 211 32.16 -2.81 2.89
N ASP A 212 32.83 -2.29 1.85
CA ASP A 212 34.20 -2.67 1.48
C ASP A 212 35.08 -1.44 1.17
N PRO A 213 35.57 -0.74 2.23
CA PRO A 213 36.40 0.46 2.06
C PRO A 213 37.77 0.18 1.45
N ARG A 214 38.16 -1.11 1.35
CA ARG A 214 39.46 -1.56 0.83
C ARG A 214 39.46 -1.60 -0.70
N ASN A 215 38.29 -1.60 -1.32
CA ASN A 215 38.17 -1.56 -2.76
C ASN A 215 38.61 -0.19 -3.31
N PRO A 216 39.70 -0.11 -4.11
CA PRO A 216 40.27 1.16 -4.55
C PRO A 216 39.33 1.92 -5.51
N ASP A 217 38.53 1.21 -6.31
CA ASP A 217 37.62 1.82 -7.27
C ASP A 217 36.45 2.49 -6.56
N LEU A 218 35.86 1.82 -5.56
CA LEU A 218 34.79 2.38 -4.74
C LEU A 218 35.28 3.58 -3.94
N ARG A 219 36.47 3.47 -3.33
CA ARG A 219 37.10 4.58 -2.60
C ARG A 219 37.33 5.79 -3.50
N ARG A 220 37.81 5.58 -4.73
CA ARG A 220 38.02 6.67 -5.68
C ARG A 220 36.71 7.37 -6.04
N ARG A 221 35.66 6.60 -6.40
CA ARG A 221 34.35 7.17 -6.73
C ARG A 221 33.71 7.91 -5.56
N TYR A 222 33.89 7.41 -4.34
CA TYR A 222 33.45 8.06 -3.12
C TYR A 222 34.09 9.44 -2.95
N LEU A 223 35.44 9.48 -2.97
CA LEU A 223 36.20 10.72 -2.77
C LEU A 223 35.97 11.73 -3.90
N ASP A 224 35.91 11.29 -5.15
CA ASP A 224 35.65 12.16 -6.31
C ASP A 224 34.30 12.88 -6.18
N ARG A 225 33.26 12.19 -5.68
CA ARG A 225 31.94 12.78 -5.42
C ARG A 225 31.93 13.73 -4.23
N LEU A 226 32.50 13.32 -3.09
CA LEU A 226 32.59 14.20 -1.92
C LEU A 226 33.33 15.51 -2.24
N ALA A 227 34.40 15.44 -3.04
CA ALA A 227 35.11 16.61 -3.53
C ALA A 227 34.23 17.50 -4.42
N ALA A 228 33.39 16.91 -5.28
CA ALA A 228 32.45 17.65 -6.14
C ALA A 228 31.31 18.31 -5.33
N GLU A 229 30.89 17.69 -4.23
CA GLU A 229 29.82 18.19 -3.35
C GLU A 229 30.35 19.10 -2.22
N ALA A 230 31.66 19.32 -2.15
CA ALA A 230 32.34 20.07 -1.08
C ALA A 230 32.02 19.53 0.32
N VAL A 231 31.95 18.20 0.45
CA VAL A 231 31.72 17.47 1.70
C VAL A 231 33.04 16.84 2.16
N GLU A 232 33.36 16.99 3.44
CA GLU A 232 34.56 16.38 4.03
C GLU A 232 34.42 14.85 4.09
N PRO A 233 35.49 14.08 3.78
CA PRO A 233 35.47 12.63 3.85
C PRO A 233 35.43 12.10 5.28
N ASP A 234 34.97 10.86 5.41
CA ASP A 234 35.02 10.14 6.67
C ASP A 234 36.47 10.04 7.20
N PRO A 235 36.67 10.03 8.53
CA PRO A 235 37.99 9.89 9.13
C PRO A 235 38.74 8.65 8.62
N GLU A 236 40.04 8.79 8.37
CA GLU A 236 40.88 7.64 8.03
C GLU A 236 40.84 6.58 9.13
N GLY A 237 40.67 5.32 8.74
CA GLY A 237 40.58 4.20 9.68
C GLY A 237 39.17 3.91 10.21
N THR A 238 38.14 4.57 9.68
CA THR A 238 36.74 4.19 9.95
C THR A 238 36.53 2.71 9.61
N PRO A 239 36.04 1.87 10.55
CA PRO A 239 35.85 0.46 10.31
C PRO A 239 34.79 0.24 9.22
N PRO A 240 34.89 -0.85 8.43
CA PRO A 240 33.85 -1.20 7.48
C PRO A 240 32.52 -1.42 8.20
N LEU A 241 31.43 -1.10 7.51
CA LEU A 241 30.09 -1.36 7.95
C LEU A 241 29.83 -2.88 7.91
N GLU A 242 29.60 -3.46 9.07
CA GLU A 242 29.28 -4.90 9.19
C GLU A 242 27.77 -5.10 9.20
N VAL A 243 27.27 -5.92 8.29
CA VAL A 243 25.84 -6.30 8.24
C VAL A 243 25.64 -7.56 9.04
N SER A 244 24.64 -7.56 9.91
CA SER A 244 24.29 -8.74 10.70
C SER A 244 23.94 -9.94 9.83
N ALA A 245 24.42 -11.12 10.21
CA ALA A 245 24.12 -12.38 9.50
C ALA A 245 22.68 -12.88 9.72
N SER A 246 22.01 -12.39 10.77
CA SER A 246 20.65 -12.77 11.13
C SER A 246 19.96 -11.62 11.84
N PHE A 247 18.64 -11.53 11.69
CA PHE A 247 17.85 -10.44 12.26
C PHE A 247 16.82 -10.94 13.25
N GLY A 248 16.63 -10.18 14.33
CA GLY A 248 15.59 -10.46 15.31
C GLY A 248 14.20 -10.10 14.79
N THR A 249 13.18 -10.71 15.40
CA THR A 249 11.77 -10.50 15.02
C THR A 249 11.34 -9.03 15.14
N VAL A 250 11.87 -8.27 16.13
CA VAL A 250 11.59 -6.82 16.27
C VAL A 250 12.08 -6.03 15.06
N THR A 251 13.28 -6.31 14.58
CA THR A 251 13.85 -5.70 13.36
C THR A 251 12.98 -6.02 12.14
N GLU A 252 12.62 -7.28 11.96
CA GLU A 252 11.78 -7.71 10.83
C GLU A 252 10.41 -7.02 10.84
N TYR A 253 9.74 -6.97 12.00
CA TYR A 253 8.48 -6.22 12.15
C TYR A 253 8.65 -4.78 11.73
N PHE A 254 9.65 -4.10 12.27
CA PHE A 254 9.82 -2.67 12.07
C PHE A 254 9.97 -2.34 10.58
N PHE A 255 10.92 -2.98 9.89
CA PHE A 255 11.20 -2.65 8.50
C PHE A 255 10.16 -3.20 7.53
N LEU A 256 9.59 -4.38 7.77
CA LEU A 256 8.51 -4.89 6.93
C LEU A 256 7.25 -4.03 7.08
N THR A 257 6.91 -3.59 8.30
CA THR A 257 5.80 -2.64 8.52
C THR A 257 6.04 -1.35 7.74
N MET A 258 7.23 -0.75 7.87
CA MET A 258 7.57 0.47 7.12
C MET A 258 7.42 0.27 5.61
N ARG A 259 7.87 -0.87 5.07
CA ARG A 259 7.74 -1.15 3.63
C ARG A 259 6.28 -1.36 3.22
N VAL A 260 5.47 -2.06 4.01
CA VAL A 260 4.03 -2.22 3.77
C VAL A 260 3.30 -0.87 3.79
N LEU A 261 3.66 0.03 4.70
CA LEU A 261 3.09 1.38 4.74
C LEU A 261 3.44 2.19 3.49
N HIS A 262 4.68 2.08 3.01
CA HIS A 262 5.14 2.77 1.80
C HIS A 262 4.39 2.31 0.54
N VAL A 263 4.34 1.00 0.28
CA VAL A 263 3.68 0.45 -0.92
C VAL A 263 2.16 0.23 -0.75
N GLY A 264 1.63 0.50 0.45
CA GLY A 264 0.24 0.32 0.82
C GLY A 264 -0.43 1.65 1.12
N LEU A 265 -0.45 2.01 2.41
CA LEU A 265 -1.18 3.17 2.94
C LEU A 265 -0.79 4.48 2.24
N LEU A 266 0.52 4.75 2.06
CA LEU A 266 0.98 6.00 1.46
C LEU A 266 0.56 6.09 -0.01
N SER A 267 0.73 5.00 -0.78
CA SER A 267 0.25 4.90 -2.16
C SER A 267 -1.25 5.13 -2.29
N SER A 268 -2.06 4.51 -1.42
CA SER A 268 -3.52 4.71 -1.40
C SER A 268 -3.86 6.16 -1.05
N PHE A 269 -3.20 6.76 -0.07
CA PHE A 269 -3.41 8.17 0.29
C PHE A 269 -3.11 9.08 -0.90
N THR A 270 -1.99 8.88 -1.59
CA THR A 270 -1.63 9.65 -2.79
C THR A 270 -2.70 9.53 -3.88
N LEU A 271 -3.18 8.30 -4.14
CA LEU A 271 -4.26 8.04 -5.09
C LEU A 271 -5.53 8.82 -4.74
N TYR A 272 -6.07 8.65 -3.53
CA TYR A 272 -7.32 9.31 -3.13
C TYR A 272 -7.18 10.82 -3.00
N HIS A 273 -6.00 11.32 -2.62
CA HIS A 273 -5.73 12.76 -2.61
C HIS A 273 -5.78 13.36 -4.02
N GLN A 274 -5.15 12.70 -5.00
CA GLN A 274 -5.20 13.13 -6.40
C GLN A 274 -6.62 13.05 -6.97
N LEU A 275 -7.35 11.97 -6.66
CA LEU A 275 -8.75 11.82 -7.07
C LEU A 275 -9.63 12.93 -6.49
N ALA A 276 -9.45 13.29 -5.22
CA ALA A 276 -10.18 14.39 -4.59
C ALA A 276 -9.88 15.74 -5.25
N GLN A 277 -8.61 16.00 -5.61
CA GLN A 277 -8.24 17.19 -6.37
C GLN A 277 -8.86 17.21 -7.78
N GLN A 278 -8.85 16.09 -8.49
CA GLN A 278 -9.45 15.97 -9.82
C GLN A 278 -10.96 16.18 -9.77
N HIS A 279 -11.64 15.55 -8.82
CA HIS A 279 -13.06 15.72 -8.60
C HIS A 279 -13.43 17.19 -8.29
N HIS A 280 -12.63 17.89 -7.47
CA HIS A 280 -12.85 19.32 -7.26
C HIS A 280 -12.72 20.13 -8.56
N ARG A 281 -11.72 19.83 -9.39
CA ARG A 281 -11.54 20.50 -10.70
C ARG A 281 -12.72 20.23 -11.63
N TRP A 282 -13.16 18.96 -11.75
CA TRP A 282 -14.30 18.59 -12.59
C TRP A 282 -15.58 19.29 -12.15
N ARG A 283 -15.81 19.40 -10.83
CA ARG A 283 -16.96 20.13 -10.30
C ARG A 283 -16.93 21.61 -10.68
N THR A 284 -15.80 22.29 -10.48
CA THR A 284 -15.66 23.71 -10.85
C THR A 284 -15.82 23.93 -12.36
N GLU A 285 -15.30 23.02 -13.18
CA GLU A 285 -15.47 23.09 -14.63
C GLU A 285 -16.94 22.88 -15.04
N LEU A 286 -17.63 21.91 -14.43
CA LEU A 286 -19.06 21.67 -14.67
C LEU A 286 -19.89 22.93 -14.34
N GLU A 287 -19.68 23.52 -13.16
CA GLU A 287 -20.37 24.76 -12.73
C GLU A 287 -20.15 25.91 -13.73
N LEU A 288 -18.91 26.06 -14.22
CA LEU A 288 -18.58 27.08 -15.23
C LEU A 288 -19.32 26.83 -16.55
N ARG A 289 -19.36 25.57 -17.02
CA ARG A 289 -20.05 25.20 -18.26
C ARG A 289 -21.57 25.37 -18.15
N GLU A 290 -22.16 25.01 -17.02
CA GLU A 290 -23.59 25.22 -16.76
C GLU A 290 -23.96 26.71 -16.75
N ALA A 291 -23.12 27.55 -16.14
CA ALA A 291 -23.28 29.01 -16.17
C ALA A 291 -23.17 29.57 -17.60
N GLU A 292 -22.22 29.06 -18.40
CA GLU A 292 -22.05 29.43 -19.80
C GLU A 292 -23.29 29.06 -20.64
N LEU A 293 -23.80 27.83 -20.50
CA LEU A 293 -25.01 27.35 -21.15
C LEU A 293 -26.24 28.19 -20.79
N THR A 294 -26.39 28.53 -19.50
CA THR A 294 -27.49 29.37 -19.01
C THR A 294 -27.43 30.77 -19.64
N ARG A 295 -26.23 31.34 -19.76
CA ARG A 295 -26.01 32.64 -20.44
C ARG A 295 -26.34 32.56 -21.93
N MET A 296 -25.93 31.50 -22.63
CA MET A 296 -26.25 31.32 -24.06
C MET A 296 -27.75 31.19 -24.30
N ARG A 297 -28.46 30.40 -23.45
CA ARG A 297 -29.92 30.25 -23.47
C ARG A 297 -30.63 31.61 -23.24
N GLY A 298 -30.13 32.43 -22.32
CA GLY A 298 -30.69 33.77 -22.03
C GLY A 298 -30.46 34.82 -23.13
N LEU A 299 -29.46 34.63 -23.99
CA LEU A 299 -29.13 35.57 -25.08
C LEU A 299 -29.85 35.23 -26.41
N GLY A 300 -30.70 34.20 -26.45
CA GLY A 300 -31.37 33.75 -27.67
C GLY A 300 -30.41 33.21 -28.73
N GLY A 301 -29.17 32.88 -28.36
CA GLY A 301 -28.17 32.32 -29.26
C GLY A 301 -28.53 30.87 -29.61
N ALA A 302 -28.51 30.52 -30.89
CA ALA A 302 -28.65 29.15 -31.34
C ALA A 302 -27.61 28.27 -30.62
N ILE A 303 -28.09 27.29 -29.85
CA ILE A 303 -27.22 26.28 -29.24
C ILE A 303 -26.47 25.60 -30.40
N PRO A 304 -25.13 25.56 -30.40
CA PRO A 304 -24.38 24.83 -31.41
C PRO A 304 -24.91 23.39 -31.44
N VAL A 305 -25.19 22.83 -32.62
CA VAL A 305 -25.83 21.51 -32.78
C VAL A 305 -25.12 20.41 -31.96
N ALA A 306 -23.80 20.52 -31.77
CA ALA A 306 -23.00 19.64 -30.93
C ALA A 306 -23.32 19.73 -29.41
N ALA A 307 -23.67 20.91 -28.91
CA ALA A 307 -24.07 21.12 -27.52
C ALA A 307 -25.53 20.69 -27.28
N SER A 308 -26.40 20.77 -28.30
CA SER A 308 -27.78 20.25 -28.23
C SER A 308 -27.79 18.72 -28.09
N ALA A 309 -26.95 18.02 -28.86
CA ALA A 309 -26.83 16.56 -28.77
C ALA A 309 -26.32 16.08 -27.40
N LEU A 310 -25.35 16.80 -26.81
CA LEU A 310 -24.85 16.52 -25.47
C LEU A 310 -25.91 16.77 -24.38
N LEU A 311 -26.71 17.82 -24.52
CA LEU A 311 -27.80 18.12 -23.59
C LEU A 311 -28.95 17.11 -23.69
N GLU A 312 -29.32 16.67 -24.90
CA GLU A 312 -30.34 15.63 -25.09
C GLU A 312 -29.90 14.28 -24.49
N THR A 313 -28.61 13.94 -24.57
CA THR A 313 -28.08 12.75 -23.88
C THR A 313 -28.05 12.88 -22.36
N MET A 314 -27.89 14.09 -21.81
CA MET A 314 -27.93 14.32 -20.37
C MET A 314 -29.37 14.34 -19.81
N GLU A 315 -30.32 14.91 -20.55
CA GLU A 315 -31.74 14.99 -20.14
C GLU A 315 -32.49 13.66 -20.35
N ALA A 316 -32.03 12.78 -21.24
CA ALA A 316 -32.60 11.44 -21.41
C ALA A 316 -32.17 10.44 -20.31
N GLU A 317 -31.19 10.79 -19.48
CA GLU A 317 -30.57 9.90 -18.48
C GLU A 317 -30.80 10.33 -17.01
N THR A 318 -31.60 11.38 -16.77
CA THR A 318 -32.18 11.72 -15.46
C THR A 318 -33.57 11.12 -15.30
#